data_AF-A0A4P1RVS1-F1
#
_entry.id   AF-A0A4P1RVS1-F1
#
_cell.length_a   1.000
_cell.length_b   1.000
_cell.length_c   1.000
_cell.angle_alpha   90.00
_cell.angle_beta   90.00
_cell.angle_gamma   90.00
#
_symmetry.space_group_name_H-M   'P 1'
#
loop_
_entity.id
_entity.type
_entity.pdbx_description
1 polymer ?
#
loop_
_entity_poly.entity_id
_entity_poly.type
_entity_poly.pdbx_seq_one_letter_code
_entity_poly.pdbx_strand_id
1 'polypeptide(L)'
;MASIKVTCVILMCMVVVGAPIAQATITCGQVVSGIAPCLTYLQSGGAVPGTCCNGVKGLVALAQSTADKQTACNCLKSVAASTQFNPENAASLPGKCGVNLPYKISTSTNCNTYL
;
A
#
# COMPACT_ATOMS: atom_id res chain seq x y z
N MET A 1 -42.90 -1.63 46.75
CA MET A 1 -42.01 -0.48 46.43
C MET A 1 -40.63 -1.03 46.20
N ALA A 2 -40.27 -1.15 44.93
CA ALA A 2 -39.07 -1.85 44.46
C ALA A 2 -37.81 -1.08 44.83
N SER A 3 -36.82 -1.77 45.40
CA SER A 3 -35.49 -1.23 45.67
C SER A 3 -34.45 -2.30 45.40
N ILE A 4 -34.27 -2.64 44.12
CA ILE A 4 -33.13 -3.41 43.64
C ILE A 4 -32.45 -2.52 42.61
N LYS A 5 -31.39 -1.84 43.06
CA LYS A 5 -30.52 -1.01 42.23
C LYS A 5 -29.65 -1.94 41.38
N VAL A 6 -30.15 -2.32 40.22
CA VAL A 6 -29.38 -3.04 39.19
C VAL A 6 -28.50 -2.04 38.45
N THR A 7 -27.42 -1.63 39.09
CA THR A 7 -26.43 -0.70 38.53
C THR A 7 -25.38 -1.39 37.64
N CYS A 8 -25.50 -2.68 37.32
CA CYS A 8 -24.35 -3.46 36.82
C CYS A 8 -24.47 -4.15 35.44
N VAL A 9 -25.52 -3.96 34.63
CA VAL A 9 -25.66 -4.75 33.38
C VAL A 9 -26.13 -3.92 32.19
N ILE A 10 -25.47 -2.79 31.91
CA ILE A 10 -25.48 -2.22 30.55
C ILE A 10 -24.05 -1.84 30.13
N LEU A 11 -23.11 -2.74 30.44
CA LEU A 11 -21.74 -2.78 29.90
C LEU A 11 -21.69 -3.70 28.66
N MET A 12 -22.73 -3.69 27.81
CA MET A 12 -22.86 -4.65 26.71
C MET A 12 -23.20 -4.04 25.34
N CYS A 13 -22.79 -2.79 25.07
CA CYS A 13 -22.91 -2.22 23.72
C CYS A 13 -21.67 -1.42 23.27
N MET A 14 -20.48 -1.72 23.78
CA MET A 14 -19.27 -1.49 22.97
C MET A 14 -19.03 -2.76 22.17
N VAL A 15 -19.87 -2.96 21.15
CA VAL A 15 -19.44 -3.72 19.98
C VAL A 15 -18.28 -2.90 19.43
N VAL A 16 -17.08 -3.23 19.89
CA VAL A 16 -15.87 -2.91 19.17
C VAL A 16 -16.12 -3.49 17.80
N VAL A 17 -16.51 -2.65 16.86
CA VAL A 17 -16.39 -2.94 15.43
C VAL A 17 -14.90 -3.02 15.22
N GLY A 18 -14.33 -4.15 15.62
CA GLY A 18 -13.03 -4.59 15.21
C GLY A 18 -13.19 -4.77 13.71
N ALA A 19 -12.90 -3.71 12.96
CA ALA A 19 -12.39 -3.90 11.62
C ALA A 19 -11.33 -5.00 11.78
N PRO A 20 -11.41 -6.10 11.01
CA PRO A 20 -10.39 -7.11 11.09
C PRO A 20 -9.07 -6.35 10.95
N ILE A 21 -8.21 -6.47 11.96
CA ILE A 21 -6.80 -6.10 11.84
C ILE A 21 -6.25 -7.04 10.76
N ALA A 22 -6.51 -6.68 9.51
CA ALA A 22 -6.00 -7.37 8.35
C ALA A 22 -4.50 -7.14 8.41
N GLN A 23 -3.77 -8.15 8.86
CA GLN A 23 -2.33 -8.11 8.85
C GLN A 23 -1.90 -8.12 7.38
N ALA A 24 -1.09 -7.15 6.98
CA ALA A 24 -0.52 -7.14 5.65
C ALA A 24 0.34 -8.39 5.47
N THR A 25 0.06 -9.16 4.42
CA THR A 25 0.87 -10.30 4.00
C THR A 25 2.10 -9.81 3.23
N ILE A 26 1.96 -8.70 2.49
CA ILE A 26 3.08 -8.09 1.78
C ILE A 26 4.06 -7.44 2.75
N THR A 27 5.36 -7.63 2.51
CA THR A 27 6.42 -7.01 3.31
C THR A 27 7.18 -5.96 2.50
N CYS A 28 7.83 -5.00 3.18
CA CYS A 28 8.70 -4.04 2.49
C CYS A 28 9.85 -4.72 1.73
N GLY A 29 10.37 -5.85 2.22
CA GLY A 29 11.40 -6.61 1.51
C GLY A 29 10.91 -7.09 0.14
N GLN A 30 9.67 -7.59 0.05
CA GLN A 30 9.06 -7.98 -1.21
C GLN A 30 8.84 -6.78 -2.14
N VAL A 31 8.39 -5.66 -1.59
CA VAL A 31 8.21 -4.40 -2.34
C VAL A 31 9.53 -3.96 -2.97
N VAL A 32 10.58 -3.82 -2.15
CA VAL A 32 11.92 -3.41 -2.61
C VAL A 32 12.46 -4.36 -3.68
N SER A 33 12.33 -5.67 -3.46
CA SER A 33 12.78 -6.68 -4.42
C SER A 33 12.03 -6.59 -5.75
N GLY A 34 10.72 -6.31 -5.70
CA GLY A 34 9.89 -6.13 -6.89
C GLY A 34 10.22 -4.86 -7.70
N ILE A 35 10.64 -3.77 -7.04
CA ILE A 35 11.00 -2.51 -7.72
C ILE A 35 12.49 -2.34 -8.00
N ALA A 36 13.37 -3.17 -7.45
CA ALA A 36 14.81 -3.15 -7.74
C ALA A 36 15.14 -3.08 -9.26
N PRO A 37 14.53 -3.89 -10.14
CA PRO A 37 14.75 -3.77 -11.58
C PRO A 37 14.21 -2.48 -12.22
N CYS A 38 13.40 -1.69 -11.49
CA CYS A 38 12.83 -0.44 -11.96
C CYS A 38 13.67 0.80 -11.63
N LEU A 39 14.69 0.67 -10.76
CA LEU A 39 15.39 1.82 -10.18
C LEU A 39 15.97 2.78 -11.22
N THR A 40 16.65 2.26 -12.25
CA THR A 40 17.22 3.09 -13.32
C THR A 40 16.14 3.91 -14.02
N TYR A 41 14.99 3.30 -14.34
CA TYR A 41 13.87 4.01 -14.95
C TYR A 41 13.25 5.02 -14.00
N LEU A 42 13.06 4.65 -12.73
CA LEU A 42 12.49 5.53 -11.72
C LEU A 42 13.36 6.77 -11.47
N GLN A 43 14.68 6.67 -11.63
CA GLN A 43 15.61 7.78 -11.44
C GLN A 43 15.80 8.61 -12.71
N SER A 44 16.10 7.95 -13.84
CA SER A 44 16.61 8.61 -15.04
C SER A 44 15.73 8.40 -16.28
N GLY A 45 14.64 7.64 -16.17
CA GLY A 45 13.73 7.32 -17.27
C GLY A 45 14.31 6.30 -18.25
N GLY A 46 13.86 6.34 -19.49
CA GLY A 46 14.30 5.43 -20.56
C GLY A 46 13.39 4.22 -20.76
N ALA A 47 13.96 3.10 -21.22
CA ALA A 47 13.22 1.87 -21.43
C ALA A 47 12.92 1.18 -20.10
N VAL A 48 11.68 0.69 -19.93
CA VAL A 48 11.29 -0.10 -18.76
C VAL A 48 11.63 -1.56 -18.99
N PRO A 49 12.49 -2.20 -18.18
CA PRO A 49 12.80 -3.61 -18.32
C PRO A 49 11.54 -4.49 -18.14
N GLY A 50 11.42 -5.58 -18.89
CA GLY A 50 10.31 -6.53 -18.70
C GLY A 50 10.25 -7.09 -17.27
N THR A 51 11.42 -7.30 -16.65
CA THR A 51 11.55 -7.72 -15.24
C THR A 51 10.99 -6.69 -14.27
N CYS A 52 11.13 -5.39 -14.56
CA CYS A 52 10.49 -4.33 -13.77
C CYS A 52 8.97 -4.45 -13.83
N CYS A 53 8.40 -4.60 -15.03
CA CYS A 53 6.96 -4.73 -15.15
C CYS A 53 6.40 -6.01 -14.53
N ASN A 54 7.14 -7.11 -14.57
CA ASN A 54 6.77 -8.34 -13.85
C ASN A 54 6.76 -8.12 -12.33
N GLY A 55 7.76 -7.41 -11.80
CA GLY A 55 7.81 -7.01 -10.39
C GLY A 55 6.61 -6.16 -9.98
N VAL A 56 6.31 -5.10 -10.75
CA VAL A 56 5.15 -4.23 -10.49
C VAL A 56 3.83 -5.02 -10.52
N LYS A 57 3.62 -5.87 -11.53
CA LYS A 57 2.43 -6.73 -11.63
C LYS A 57 2.31 -7.68 -10.44
N GLY A 58 3.42 -8.29 -10.02
CA GLY A 58 3.47 -9.16 -8.85
C GLY A 58 3.08 -8.42 -7.57
N LEU A 59 3.60 -7.21 -7.35
CA LEU A 59 3.24 -6.40 -6.19
C LEU A 59 1.75 -6.04 -6.18
N VAL A 60 1.16 -5.74 -7.34
CA VAL A 60 -0.28 -5.47 -7.44
C VAL A 60 -1.11 -6.71 -7.18
N ALA A 61 -0.67 -7.89 -7.67
CA ALA A 61 -1.33 -9.16 -7.40
C ALA A 61 -1.27 -9.53 -5.91
N LEU A 62 -0.22 -9.12 -5.19
CA LEU A 62 -0.10 -9.31 -3.74
C LEU A 62 -0.87 -8.25 -2.94
N ALA A 63 -0.93 -7.01 -3.42
CA ALA A 63 -1.57 -5.88 -2.73
C ALA A 63 -3.10 -5.83 -2.92
N GLN A 64 -3.79 -6.91 -2.56
CA GLN A 64 -5.25 -7.03 -2.73
C GLN A 64 -6.01 -6.35 -1.60
N SER A 65 -5.57 -6.51 -0.36
CA SER A 65 -6.21 -5.90 0.81
C SER A 65 -5.79 -4.45 1.00
N THR A 66 -6.62 -3.67 1.71
CA THR A 66 -6.26 -2.31 2.15
C THR A 66 -4.97 -2.28 2.95
N ALA A 67 -4.77 -3.24 3.86
CA ALA A 67 -3.56 -3.32 4.67
C ALA A 67 -2.30 -3.58 3.82
N ASP A 68 -2.41 -4.43 2.79
CA ASP A 68 -1.31 -4.68 1.87
C ASP A 68 -1.00 -3.44 1.02
N LYS A 69 -2.02 -2.75 0.52
CA LYS A 69 -1.86 -1.50 -0.25
C LYS A 69 -1.20 -0.40 0.59
N GLN A 70 -1.64 -0.25 1.84
CA GLN A 70 -1.04 0.68 2.80
C GLN A 70 0.42 0.34 3.07
N THR A 71 0.73 -0.94 3.34
CA THR A 71 2.10 -1.39 3.57
C THR A 71 2.97 -1.14 2.34
N ALA A 72 2.55 -1.61 1.16
CA ALA A 72 3.27 -1.41 -0.09
C ALA A 72 3.54 0.08 -0.37
N CYS A 73 2.53 0.94 -0.20
CA CYS A 73 2.70 2.37 -0.40
C CYS A 73 3.70 2.99 0.57
N ASN A 74 3.59 2.69 1.87
CA ASN A 74 4.52 3.23 2.86
C ASN A 74 5.96 2.75 2.62
N CYS A 75 6.14 1.48 2.20
CA CYS A 75 7.44 0.97 1.79
C CYS A 75 7.99 1.73 0.58
N LEU A 76 7.20 1.89 -0.49
CA LEU A 76 7.60 2.62 -1.69
C LEU A 76 7.96 4.08 -1.39
N LYS A 77 7.20 4.74 -0.51
CA LYS A 77 7.47 6.11 -0.06
C LYS A 77 8.84 6.21 0.62
N SER A 78 9.15 5.29 1.53
CA SER A 78 10.46 5.24 2.20
C SER A 78 11.60 5.01 1.21
N VAL A 79 11.42 4.11 0.24
CA VAL A 79 12.43 3.87 -0.80
C VAL A 79 12.63 5.12 -1.67
N ALA A 80 11.54 5.74 -2.11
CA ALA A 80 11.59 6.94 -2.95
C ALA A 80 12.32 8.09 -2.25
N ALA A 81 12.15 8.24 -0.94
CA ALA A 81 12.89 9.22 -0.13
C ALA A 81 14.40 8.95 -0.11
N SER A 82 14.82 7.69 -0.06
CA SER A 82 16.24 7.31 -0.01
C SER A 82 16.94 7.29 -1.37
N THR A 83 16.21 7.05 -2.47
CA THR A 83 16.78 6.85 -3.82
C THR A 83 16.46 7.97 -4.81
N GLN A 84 15.74 9.01 -4.36
CA GLN A 84 15.41 10.22 -5.09
C GLN A 84 14.73 9.95 -6.45
N PHE A 85 13.60 9.25 -6.44
CA PHE A 85 12.84 8.96 -7.66
C PHE A 85 12.34 10.23 -8.36
N ASN A 86 12.39 10.21 -9.69
CA ASN A 86 11.69 11.20 -10.50
C ASN A 86 10.17 10.93 -10.41
N PRO A 87 9.36 11.92 -9.98
CA PRO A 87 7.93 11.73 -9.75
C PRO A 87 7.14 11.44 -11.04
N GLU A 88 7.56 11.97 -12.20
CA GLU A 88 6.92 11.72 -13.49
C GLU A 88 7.19 10.30 -13.99
N ASN A 89 8.41 9.79 -13.77
CA ASN A 89 8.75 8.40 -14.06
C ASN A 89 7.96 7.45 -13.17
N ALA A 90 7.87 7.73 -11.87
CA ALA A 90 7.08 6.94 -10.94
C ALA A 90 5.58 6.91 -11.32
N ALA A 91 5.01 8.04 -11.72
CA ALA A 91 3.61 8.13 -12.12
C ALA A 91 3.31 7.43 -13.45
N SER A 92 4.26 7.40 -14.39
CA SER A 92 4.09 6.78 -15.71
C SER A 92 4.36 5.26 -15.74
N LEU A 93 5.11 4.74 -14.76
CA LEU A 93 5.52 3.34 -14.71
C LEU A 93 4.35 2.33 -14.76
N PRO A 94 3.25 2.50 -13.99
CA PRO A 94 2.12 1.55 -14.04
C PRO A 94 1.53 1.43 -15.44
N GLY A 95 1.30 2.57 -16.10
CA GLY A 95 0.78 2.62 -17.46
C GLY A 95 1.72 1.95 -18.48
N LYS A 96 3.03 2.19 -18.38
CA LYS A 96 4.03 1.52 -19.22
C LYS A 96 4.09 0.01 -19.01
N CYS A 97 3.75 -0.45 -17.82
CA CYS A 97 3.68 -1.87 -17.50
C CYS A 97 2.32 -2.51 -17.80
N GLY A 98 1.36 -1.76 -18.35
CA GLY A 98 0.01 -2.26 -18.61
C GLY A 98 -0.77 -2.58 -17.34
N VAL A 99 -0.42 -1.92 -16.23
CA VAL A 99 -1.09 -2.06 -14.93
C VAL A 99 -2.02 -0.87 -14.75
N ASN A 100 -3.32 -1.15 -14.72
CA ASN A 100 -4.31 -0.12 -14.44
C ASN A 100 -4.59 -0.09 -12.93
N LEU A 101 -4.18 0.99 -12.28
CA LEU A 101 -4.50 1.23 -10.87
C LEU A 101 -5.61 2.28 -10.80
N PRO A 102 -6.64 2.07 -9.95
CA PRO A 102 -7.71 3.05 -9.77
C PRO A 102 -7.24 4.31 -9.02
N TYR A 103 -5.94 4.42 -8.71
CA TYR A 103 -5.32 5.53 -8.00
C TYR A 103 -3.96 5.87 -8.61
N LYS A 104 -3.53 7.12 -8.43
CA LYS A 104 -2.21 7.58 -8.90
C LYS A 104 -1.12 7.21 -7.89
N ILE A 105 -0.05 6.59 -8.37
CA ILE A 105 1.18 6.44 -7.60
C ILE A 105 1.97 7.76 -7.70
N SER A 106 2.19 8.37 -6.56
CA SER A 106 3.03 9.56 -6.38
C SER A 106 3.91 9.40 -5.14
N THR A 107 5.09 10.01 -5.17
CA THR A 107 6.01 10.07 -4.02
C THR A 107 5.43 10.81 -2.82
N SER A 108 4.36 11.58 -3.01
CA SER A 108 3.59 12.26 -1.95
C SER A 108 2.20 11.67 -1.72
N THR A 109 1.91 10.48 -2.27
CA THR A 109 0.58 9.87 -2.10
C THR A 109 0.31 9.60 -0.64
N ASN A 110 -0.86 10.03 -0.16
CA ASN A 110 -1.30 9.70 1.18
C ASN A 110 -1.70 8.22 1.20
N CYS A 111 -0.81 7.38 1.71
CA CYS A 111 -0.99 5.93 1.78
C CYS A 111 -2.17 5.48 2.64
N ASN A 112 -2.78 6.36 3.45
CA ASN A 112 -3.94 6.03 4.29
C ASN A 112 -5.29 6.20 3.57
N THR A 113 -5.29 6.77 2.36
CA THR A 113 -6.54 6.99 1.59
C THR A 113 -6.97 5.79 0.75
N TYR A 114 -6.23 4.68 0.77
CA TYR A 114 -6.62 3.42 0.11
C TYR A 114 -7.67 2.65 0.93
N LEU A 115 -8.83 3.27 1.18
CA LEU A 115 -10.03 2.60 1.68
C LEU A 115 -10.86 2.12 0.49
#